data_AF-A0A9P1DG63-F1
#
_entry.id   AF-A0A9P1DG63-F1
#
_cell.length_a   1.000
_cell.length_b   1.000
_cell.length_c   1.000
_cell.angle_alpha   90.00
_cell.angle_beta   90.00
_cell.angle_gamma   90.00
#
_symmetry.space_group_name_H-M   'P 1'
#
loop_
_entity.id
_entity.type
_entity.pdbx_description
1 polymer ?
#
loop_
_entity_poly.entity_id
_entity_poly.type
_entity_poly.pdbx_seq_one_letter_code
_entity_poly.pdbx_strand_id
1 'polypeptide(L)'
;PPLLMAAQEGHLEVLRQLLDAQADPDRGDPAADGETPLTTVLSEGPEGPRLQLLRRLVEAMADPHQARPDGKTPLALLMEEPLRSSKDAEALRSCLETSKRRKR
;
A
#
# COMPACT_ATOMS: atom_id res chain seq x y z
N PRO A 1 -3.01 11.68 -7.10
CA PRO A 1 -2.15 11.16 -8.19
C PRO A 1 -2.83 10.03 -8.98
N PRO A 2 -2.46 9.73 -10.24
CA PRO A 2 -3.05 8.64 -11.02
C PRO A 2 -2.95 7.27 -10.35
N LEU A 3 -1.80 6.99 -9.74
CA LEU A 3 -1.56 5.74 -9.01
C LEU A 3 -2.43 5.62 -7.76
N LEU A 4 -2.62 6.73 -7.04
CA LEU A 4 -3.50 6.79 -5.86
C LEU A 4 -4.96 6.52 -6.25
N MET A 5 -5.46 7.16 -7.31
CA MET A 5 -6.83 6.91 -7.79
C MET A 5 -7.00 5.45 -8.22
N ALA A 6 -6.03 4.87 -8.92
CA ALA A 6 -6.07 3.46 -9.30
C ALA A 6 -6.09 2.53 -8.06
N ALA A 7 -5.36 2.88 -7.01
CA ALA A 7 -5.35 2.15 -5.74
C ALA A 7 -6.69 2.27 -4.99
N GLN A 8 -7.29 3.47 -4.97
CA GLN A 8 -8.58 3.76 -4.34
C GLN A 8 -9.73 2.99 -4.99
N GLU A 9 -9.82 3.07 -6.32
CA GLU A 9 -10.84 2.40 -7.14
C GLU A 9 -10.62 0.89 -7.30
N GLY A 10 -9.48 0.37 -6.83
CA GLY A 10 -9.15 -1.04 -6.94
C GLY A 10 -8.72 -1.51 -8.34
N HIS A 11 -8.31 -0.58 -9.21
CA HIS A 11 -7.94 -0.84 -10.60
C HIS A 11 -6.53 -1.46 -10.75
N LEU A 12 -6.43 -2.77 -10.52
CA LEU A 12 -5.17 -3.52 -10.56
C LEU A 12 -4.37 -3.34 -11.87
N GLU A 13 -5.04 -3.42 -13.01
CA GLU A 13 -4.34 -3.35 -14.30
C GLU A 13 -3.77 -1.94 -14.55
N VAL A 14 -4.52 -0.90 -14.18
CA VAL A 14 -4.07 0.50 -14.30
C VAL A 14 -2.92 0.76 -13.33
N LEU A 15 -3.05 0.30 -12.09
CA LEU A 15 -1.99 0.41 -11.09
C LEU A 15 -0.70 -0.28 -11.57
N ARG A 16 -0.81 -1.48 -12.15
CA ARG A 16 0.33 -2.22 -12.71
C ARG A 16 1.01 -1.43 -13.82
N GLN A 17 0.24 -0.92 -14.79
CA GLN A 17 0.80 -0.12 -15.89
C GLN A 17 1.51 1.15 -15.40
N LEU A 18 0.97 1.80 -14.36
CA LEU A 18 1.60 2.98 -13.77
C LEU A 18 2.91 2.63 -13.05
N LEU A 19 2.95 1.54 -12.28
CA LEU A 19 4.17 1.05 -11.63
C LEU A 19 5.22 0.62 -12.67
N ASP A 20 4.81 -0.06 -13.73
CA ASP A 20 5.68 -0.44 -14.86
C ASP A 20 6.26 0.80 -15.57
N ALA A 21 5.50 1.89 -15.61
CA ALA A 21 5.94 3.20 -16.09
C ALA A 21 6.81 3.98 -15.06
N GLN A 22 7.30 3.31 -14.01
CA GLN A 22 8.12 3.89 -12.94
C GLN A 22 7.41 5.00 -12.15
N ALA A 23 6.07 4.94 -12.06
CA ALA A 23 5.34 5.82 -11.15
C ALA A 23 5.80 5.58 -9.71
N ASP A 24 6.01 6.67 -8.98
CA ASP A 24 6.40 6.65 -7.58
C ASP A 24 5.25 6.06 -6.72
N PRO A 25 5.45 4.88 -6.09
CA PRO A 25 4.44 4.23 -5.25
C PRO A 25 4.22 4.90 -3.90
N ASP A 26 5.13 5.78 -3.51
CA ASP A 26 5.12 6.54 -2.25
C ASP A 26 4.56 7.96 -2.47
N ARG A 27 4.20 8.28 -3.72
CA ARG A 27 3.61 9.56 -4.06
C ARG A 27 2.20 9.67 -3.52
N GLY A 28 2.08 10.27 -2.35
CA GLY A 28 0.81 10.61 -1.75
C GLY A 28 0.15 11.86 -2.34
N ASP A 29 -1.09 12.13 -1.92
CA ASP A 29 -1.82 13.35 -2.26
C ASP A 29 -2.05 14.23 -1.02
N PRO A 30 -1.52 15.46 -0.98
CA PRO A 30 -1.82 16.39 0.09
C PRO A 30 -3.31 16.71 0.22
N ALA A 31 -4.08 16.63 -0.87
CA ALA A 31 -5.52 16.87 -0.86
C ALA A 31 -6.33 15.67 -0.33
N ALA A 32 -5.73 14.48 -0.27
CA ALA A 32 -6.32 13.29 0.33
C ALA A 32 -5.64 12.99 1.67
N ASP A 33 -5.45 14.00 2.53
CA ASP A 33 -4.81 13.84 3.84
C ASP A 33 -3.45 13.13 3.81
N GLY A 34 -2.66 13.35 2.75
CA GLY A 34 -1.36 12.71 2.56
C GLY A 34 -1.43 11.20 2.36
N GLU A 35 -2.56 10.66 1.91
CA GLU A 35 -2.69 9.25 1.57
C GLU A 35 -1.70 8.82 0.52
N THR A 36 -0.98 7.74 0.81
CA THR A 36 -0.21 6.99 -0.17
C THR A 36 -1.07 5.86 -0.74
N PRO A 37 -0.80 5.40 -1.97
CA PRO A 37 -1.47 4.24 -2.56
C PRO A 37 -1.53 3.04 -1.62
N LEU A 38 -0.46 2.81 -0.84
CA LEU A 38 -0.38 1.68 0.09
C LEU A 38 -1.28 1.89 1.32
N THR A 39 -1.39 3.10 1.87
CA THR A 39 -2.34 3.40 2.95
C THR A 39 -3.80 3.33 2.49
N THR A 40 -4.13 3.84 1.31
CA THR A 40 -5.51 3.85 0.79
C THR A 40 -6.06 2.44 0.63
N VAL A 41 -5.25 1.50 0.09
CA VAL A 41 -5.69 0.11 -0.06
C VAL A 41 -5.90 -0.58 1.29
N LEU A 42 -5.10 -0.22 2.32
CA LEU A 42 -5.23 -0.77 3.66
C LEU A 42 -6.45 -0.21 4.41
N SER A 43 -6.71 1.09 4.30
CA SER A 43 -7.86 1.76 4.96
C SER A 43 -9.20 1.20 4.48
N GLU A 44 -9.28 0.82 3.21
CA GLU A 44 -10.46 0.26 2.58
C GLU A 44 -10.65 -1.25 2.82
N GLY A 45 -9.63 -1.93 3.35
CA GLY A 45 -9.63 -3.36 3.60
C GLY A 45 -8.86 -4.17 2.53
N PRO A 46 -7.87 -4.99 2.93
CA PRO A 46 -7.08 -5.85 2.06
C PRO A 46 -7.84 -7.16 1.77
N GLU A 47 -9.01 -7.08 1.14
CA GLU A 47 -9.80 -8.26 0.76
C GLU A 47 -9.80 -8.51 -0.75
N GLY A 48 -9.85 -9.79 -1.13
CA GLY A 48 -9.97 -10.23 -2.52
C GLY A 48 -8.95 -9.57 -3.48
N PRO A 49 -9.39 -8.83 -4.51
CA PRO A 49 -8.50 -8.21 -5.50
C PRO A 49 -7.59 -7.12 -4.90
N ARG A 50 -7.93 -6.52 -3.74
CA ARG A 50 -7.09 -5.51 -3.08
C ARG A 50 -5.78 -6.09 -2.53
N LEU A 51 -5.72 -7.38 -2.24
CA LEU A 51 -4.46 -8.07 -1.88
C LEU A 51 -3.45 -8.08 -3.03
N GLN A 52 -3.93 -8.22 -4.26
CA GLN A 52 -3.07 -8.15 -5.45
C GLN A 52 -2.47 -6.75 -5.58
N LEU A 53 -3.25 -5.69 -5.33
CA LEU A 53 -2.77 -4.31 -5.34
C LEU A 53 -1.66 -4.10 -4.31
N LEU A 54 -1.87 -4.56 -3.08
CA LEU A 54 -0.87 -4.47 -2.02
C LEU A 54 0.42 -5.19 -2.42
N ARG A 55 0.32 -6.43 -2.90
CA ARG A 55 1.50 -7.17 -3.40
C ARG A 55 2.26 -6.40 -4.47
N ARG A 56 1.57 -5.81 -5.45
CA ARG A 56 2.21 -5.01 -6.50
C ARG A 56 2.89 -3.75 -5.96
N LEU A 57 2.25 -3.04 -5.02
CA LEU A 57 2.86 -1.87 -4.39
C LEU A 57 4.10 -2.25 -3.56
N VAL A 58 4.07 -3.37 -2.84
CA VAL A 58 5.25 -3.89 -2.12
C VAL A 58 6.36 -4.29 -3.07
N GLU A 59 6.03 -4.96 -4.18
CA GLU A 59 6.99 -5.31 -5.24
C GLU A 59 7.61 -4.07 -5.88
N ALA A 60 6.85 -2.99 -6.02
CA ALA A 60 7.33 -1.68 -6.47
C ALA A 60 8.16 -0.91 -5.41
N MET A 61 8.45 -1.53 -4.26
CA MET A 61 9.24 -0.96 -3.17
C MET A 61 8.62 0.26 -2.47
N ALA A 62 7.29 0.33 -2.43
CA ALA A 62 6.57 1.26 -1.57
C ALA A 62 7.06 1.17 -0.11
N ASP A 63 7.22 2.31 0.55
CA ASP A 63 7.69 2.43 1.92
C ASP A 63 6.55 2.13 2.93
N PRO A 64 6.62 1.01 3.66
CA PRO A 64 5.64 0.70 4.71
C PRO A 64 5.66 1.64 5.91
N HIS A 65 6.68 2.48 6.03
CA HIS A 65 6.87 3.39 7.16
C HIS A 65 6.51 4.84 6.84
N GLN A 66 6.14 5.15 5.60
CA GLN A 66 5.76 6.50 5.26
C GLN A 66 4.45 6.86 5.98
N ALA A 67 4.57 7.75 6.96
CA ALA A 67 3.43 8.17 7.74
C ALA A 67 2.59 9.18 6.95
N ARG A 68 1.27 9.00 7.01
CA ARG A 68 0.31 10.06 6.69
C ARG A 68 0.46 11.23 7.69
N PRO A 69 -0.03 12.43 7.34
CA PRO A 69 -0.21 13.57 8.25
C PRO A 69 -0.86 13.27 9.61
N ASP A 70 -1.71 12.25 9.70
CA ASP A 70 -2.32 11.79 10.96
C ASP A 70 -1.39 10.91 11.82
N GLY A 71 -0.16 10.67 11.36
CA GLY A 71 0.84 9.83 12.02
C GLY A 71 0.66 8.33 11.77
N LYS A 72 -0.38 7.90 11.03
CA LYS A 72 -0.58 6.49 10.72
C LYS A 72 0.35 6.06 9.60
N THR A 73 1.10 4.99 9.85
CA THR A 73 1.92 4.31 8.83
C THR A 73 1.15 3.14 8.23
N PRO A 74 1.47 2.71 7.01
CA PRO A 74 0.92 1.50 6.45
C PRO A 74 1.05 0.27 7.36
N LEU A 75 2.20 0.07 8.00
CA LEU A 75 2.36 -1.02 8.96
C LEU A 75 1.45 -0.88 10.18
N ALA A 76 1.23 0.35 10.68
CA ALA A 76 0.30 0.57 11.78
C ALA A 76 -1.13 0.21 11.37
N LEU A 77 -1.57 0.60 10.16
CA LEU A 77 -2.89 0.27 9.63
C LEU A 77 -3.09 -1.25 9.47
N LEU A 78 -2.07 -1.97 8.97
CA LEU A 78 -2.08 -3.43 8.84
C LEU A 78 -2.23 -4.14 10.21
N MET A 79 -1.81 -3.48 11.28
CA MET A 79 -1.87 -3.99 12.66
C MET A 79 -3.15 -3.58 13.39
N GLU A 80 -4.00 -2.73 12.81
CA GLU A 80 -5.30 -2.43 13.38
C GLU A 80 -6.24 -3.67 13.27
N GLU A 81 -7.02 -3.90 14.32
CA GLU A 81 -7.77 -5.14 14.61
C GLU A 81 -8.64 -5.73 13.48
N PRO A 82 -9.24 -4.99 12.52
CA PRO A 82 -9.98 -5.63 11.43
C PRO A 82 -9.08 -6.47 10.49
N LEU A 83 -7.77 -6.22 10.43
CA LEU A 83 -6.86 -6.85 9.47
C LEU A 83 -6.02 -7.98 10.08
N ARG A 84 -5.91 -8.01 11.41
CA ARG A 84 -5.05 -8.93 12.18
C ARG A 84 -5.46 -10.40 12.05
N SER A 85 -6.73 -10.66 11.76
CA SER A 85 -7.28 -12.02 11.64
C SER A 85 -7.09 -12.63 10.24
N SER A 86 -6.68 -11.84 9.25
CA SER A 86 -6.45 -12.33 7.89
C SER A 86 -5.05 -12.92 7.75
N LYS A 87 -4.96 -14.20 7.35
CA LYS A 87 -3.67 -14.86 7.03
C LYS A 87 -2.89 -14.08 5.97
N ASP A 88 -3.59 -13.37 5.09
CA ASP A 88 -2.98 -12.56 4.04
C ASP A 88 -2.30 -11.30 4.60
N ALA A 89 -2.80 -10.74 5.70
CA ALA A 89 -2.16 -9.62 6.39
C ALA A 89 -0.82 -10.04 7.00
N GLU A 90 -0.71 -11.25 7.53
CA GLU A 90 0.56 -11.80 8.04
C GLU A 90 1.58 -12.00 6.91
N ALA A 91 1.16 -12.51 5.76
CA ALA A 91 2.01 -12.66 4.58
C ALA A 91 2.49 -11.29 4.06
N LEU A 92 1.59 -10.32 3.96
CA LEU A 92 1.94 -8.95 3.57
C LEU A 92 2.89 -8.29 4.58
N ARG A 93 2.66 -8.49 5.87
CA ARG A 93 3.55 -8.01 6.93
C ARG A 93 4.97 -8.56 6.74
N SER A 94 5.10 -9.88 6.54
CA SER A 94 6.40 -10.50 6.28
C SER A 94 7.08 -9.93 5.04
N CYS A 95 6.33 -9.69 3.95
CA CYS A 95 6.84 -9.04 2.75
C CYS A 95 7.31 -7.59 3.00
N LEU A 96 6.58 -6.81 3.79
CA LEU A 96 6.95 -5.43 4.15
C LEU A 96 8.18 -5.38 5.08
N GLU A 97 8.29 -6.29 6.03
CA GLU A 97 9.45 -6.39 6.92
C GLU A 97 10.72 -6.83 6.15
N THR A 98 10.56 -7.65 5.11
CA THR A 98 11.67 -8.12 4.26
C THR A 98 12.07 -7.13 3.17
N SER A 99 11.15 -6.33 2.61
CA SER A 99 11.47 -5.31 1.61
C SER A 99 12.43 -4.23 2.15
N LYS A 100 12.34 -3.91 3.44
CA LYS A 100 13.27 -3.00 4.13
C LYS A 100 14.73 -3.48 4.13
N ARG A 101 14.95 -4.80 4.06
CA ARG A 101 16.31 -5.38 3.96
C ARG A 101 16.93 -5.22 2.57
N ARG A 102 16.11 -4.97 1.52
CA ARG A 102 16.58 -4.78 0.14
C ARG A 102 16.99 -3.34 -0.19
N LYS A 103 16.59 -2.34 0.62
CA LYS A 103 17.05 -0.94 0.49
C LYS A 103 18.40 -0.68 1.22
N ARG A 104 19.11 -1.71 1.73
CA ARG A 104 20.40 -1.59 2.42
C ARG A 104 21.56 -2.14 1.59
#